data_AF-A0A848T9P4-F1
#
_entry.id   AF-A0A848T9P4-F1
#
_cell.length_a   1.000
_cell.length_b   1.000
_cell.length_c   1.000
_cell.angle_alpha   90.00
_cell.angle_beta   90.00
_cell.angle_gamma   90.00
#
_symmetry.space_group_name_H-M   'P 1'
#
loop_
_entity.id
_entity.type
_entity.pdbx_description
1 polymer ?
#
loop_
_entity_poly.entity_id
_entity_poly.type
_entity_poly.pdbx_seq_one_letter_code
_entity_poly.pdbx_strand_id
1 'polypeptide(L)'
;IAEPVDMSLPLEPARVKWFDKAKGFGFANVFGRDEDVFLHIEVLRRSGLADLQPGEAVALRVVEGKRGRMAMQVNSWEAALKDHD
;
A
#
# COMPACT_ATOMS: atom_id res chain seq x y z
N ILE A 1 -3.74 -20.40 -1.50
CA ILE A 1 -3.53 -19.80 -2.83
C ILE A 1 -3.59 -18.30 -2.60
N ALA A 2 -2.49 -17.57 -2.78
CA ALA A 2 -2.55 -16.11 -2.71
C ALA A 2 -3.39 -15.66 -3.91
N GLU A 3 -4.47 -14.90 -3.65
CA GLU A 3 -5.25 -14.32 -4.75
C GLU A 3 -4.35 -13.43 -5.60
N PRO A 4 -4.44 -13.51 -6.94
CA PRO A 4 -3.66 -12.65 -7.81
C PRO A 4 -4.04 -11.19 -7.54
N VAL A 5 -3.05 -10.32 -7.44
CA VAL A 5 -3.28 -8.88 -7.36
C VAL A 5 -3.94 -8.45 -8.67
N ASP A 6 -5.11 -7.84 -8.59
CA ASP A 6 -5.75 -7.24 -9.75
C ASP A 6 -4.94 -6.00 -10.17
N MET A 7 -4.17 -6.16 -11.25
CA MET A 7 -3.33 -5.10 -11.79
C MET A 7 -4.13 -4.03 -12.53
N SER A 8 -5.44 -4.21 -12.72
CA SER A 8 -6.32 -3.19 -13.32
C SER A 8 -6.76 -2.11 -12.34
N LEU A 9 -6.65 -2.36 -11.03
CA LEU A 9 -6.97 -1.38 -9.99
C LEU A 9 -5.95 -0.23 -10.01
N PRO A 10 -6.35 1.05 -9.96
CA PRO A 10 -5.40 2.16 -10.05
C PRO A 10 -4.38 2.17 -8.90
N LEU A 11 -3.19 2.72 -9.17
CA LEU A 11 -2.24 3.09 -8.13
C LEU A 11 -2.68 4.39 -7.46
N GLU A 12 -3.13 4.27 -6.21
CA GLU A 12 -3.62 5.39 -5.42
C GLU A 12 -2.46 6.03 -4.63
N PRO A 13 -2.20 7.34 -4.78
CA PRO A 13 -1.19 8.05 -4.00
C PRO A 13 -1.57 8.04 -2.51
N ALA A 14 -0.64 7.67 -1.64
CA ALA A 14 -0.87 7.52 -0.21
C ALA A 14 0.33 7.96 0.64
N ARG A 15 0.05 8.17 1.93
CA ARG A 15 1.06 8.49 2.96
C ARG A 15 1.03 7.45 4.06
N VAL A 16 2.20 6.92 4.39
CA VAL A 16 2.36 5.99 5.53
C VAL A 16 2.06 6.73 6.82
N LYS A 17 1.10 6.23 7.60
CA LYS A 17 0.74 6.77 8.91
C LYS A 17 1.71 6.26 9.96
N TRP A 18 1.94 4.95 9.95
CA TRP A 18 2.95 4.27 10.73
C TRP A 18 3.16 2.86 10.20
N PHE A 19 4.34 2.28 10.47
CA PHE A 19 4.63 0.89 10.19
C PHE A 19 5.48 0.32 11.32
N ASP A 20 5.10 -0.85 11.83
CA ASP A 20 5.84 -1.58 12.86
C ASP A 20 6.45 -2.82 12.20
N LYS A 21 7.73 -2.73 11.84
CA LYS A 21 8.46 -3.83 11.21
C LYS A 21 8.55 -5.07 12.09
N ALA A 22 8.61 -4.91 13.42
CA ALA A 22 8.69 -6.04 14.34
C ALA A 22 7.37 -6.81 14.37
N LYS A 23 6.24 -6.11 14.33
CA LYS A 23 4.91 -6.74 14.20
C LYS A 23 4.56 -7.15 12.77
N GLY A 24 5.24 -6.59 11.78
CA GLY A 24 5.05 -6.89 10.36
C GLY A 24 3.81 -6.24 9.74
N PHE A 25 3.29 -5.15 10.31
CA PHE A 25 2.15 -4.43 9.73
C PHE A 25 2.14 -2.94 10.06
N GLY A 26 1.32 -2.20 9.34
CA GLY A 26 1.10 -0.77 9.54
C GLY A 26 -0.14 -0.27 8.82
N PHE A 27 -0.26 1.05 8.73
CA PHE A 27 -1.35 1.72 8.03
C PHE A 27 -0.86 2.92 7.22
N ALA A 28 -1.58 3.21 6.14
CA ALA A 28 -1.43 4.41 5.33
C ALA A 28 -2.78 5.06 5.07
N ASN A 29 -2.77 6.33 4.67
CA ASN A 29 -3.94 7.04 4.20
C ASN A 29 -3.75 7.42 2.73
N VAL A 30 -4.72 7.08 1.89
CA VAL A 30 -4.79 7.60 0.52
C VAL A 30 -5.03 9.11 0.60
N PHE A 31 -4.33 9.90 -0.21
CA PHE A 31 -4.49 11.35 -0.19
C PHE A 31 -5.94 11.75 -0.53
N GLY A 32 -6.52 12.65 0.27
CA GLY A 32 -7.93 13.07 0.11
C GLY A 32 -8.97 12.08 0.62
N ARG A 33 -8.57 10.98 1.28
CA ARG A 33 -9.47 10.01 1.92
C ARG A 33 -9.13 9.84 3.39
N ASP A 34 -10.16 9.71 4.23
CA ASP A 34 -9.99 9.58 5.68
C ASP A 34 -9.77 8.12 6.15
N GLU A 35 -10.16 7.12 5.35
CA GLU A 35 -10.10 5.74 5.83
C GLU A 35 -8.68 5.16 5.70
N ASP A 36 -8.23 4.49 6.76
CA ASP A 36 -6.93 3.83 6.83
C ASP A 36 -6.89 2.60 5.88
N VAL A 37 -5.73 2.42 5.23
CA VAL A 37 -5.40 1.25 4.41
C VAL A 37 -4.41 0.39 5.18
N PHE A 38 -4.75 -0.87 5.40
CA PHE A 38 -3.90 -1.84 6.07
C PHE A 38 -2.70 -2.24 5.19
N LEU A 39 -1.50 -2.24 5.77
CA LEU A 39 -0.25 -2.65 5.14
C LEU A 39 0.31 -3.89 5.83
N HIS A 40 0.55 -4.97 5.09
CA HIS A 40 1.16 -6.20 5.60
C HIS A 40 2.58 -6.37 5.05
N ILE A 41 3.54 -6.81 5.88
CA ILE A 41 4.95 -6.96 5.47
C ILE A 41 5.15 -7.86 4.25
N GLU A 42 4.27 -8.83 4.05
CA GLU A 42 4.31 -9.70 2.86
C GLU A 42 4.05 -8.93 1.56
N VAL A 43 3.20 -7.90 1.59
CA VAL A 43 2.92 -7.03 0.43
C VAL A 43 4.15 -6.19 0.10
N LEU A 44 4.82 -5.65 1.12
CA LEU A 44 6.08 -4.91 0.97
C LEU A 44 7.16 -5.81 0.35
N ARG A 45 7.35 -7.02 0.89
CA ARG A 45 8.35 -7.97 0.39
C ARG A 45 8.14 -8.35 -1.06
N ARG A 46 6.89 -8.62 -1.47
CA ARG A 46 6.52 -8.90 -2.87
C ARG A 46 6.79 -7.70 -3.78
N SER A 47 6.73 -6.49 -3.23
CA SER A 47 7.04 -5.25 -3.93
C SER A 47 8.51 -4.86 -3.84
N GLY A 48 9.38 -5.70 -3.25
CA GLY A 48 10.82 -5.44 -3.09
C GLY A 48 11.17 -4.45 -1.97
N LEU A 49 10.22 -4.11 -1.10
CA LEU A 49 10.41 -3.18 0.03
C LEU A 49 10.66 -3.94 1.33
N ALA A 50 11.53 -3.39 2.17
CA ALA A 50 11.92 -4.01 3.45
C ALA A 50 11.33 -3.32 4.69
N ASP A 51 10.93 -2.05 4.56
CA ASP A 51 10.39 -1.22 5.63
C ASP A 51 9.67 0.01 5.05
N LEU A 52 8.92 0.74 5.88
CA LEU A 52 8.27 2.00 5.55
C LEU A 52 8.41 2.99 6.72
N GLN A 53 8.66 4.25 6.43
CA GLN A 53 8.78 5.30 7.45
C GLN A 53 7.47 6.08 7.62
N PRO A 54 7.11 6.51 8.84
CA PRO A 54 5.98 7.43 9.04
C PRO A 54 6.16 8.71 8.21
N GLY A 55 5.10 9.10 7.50
CA GLY A 55 5.10 10.25 6.60
C GLY A 55 5.60 9.96 5.18
N GLU A 56 6.14 8.76 4.91
CA GLU A 56 6.63 8.39 3.59
C GLU A 56 5.50 8.37 2.54
N ALA A 57 5.77 8.96 1.37
CA ALA A 57 4.85 8.99 0.25
C ALA A 57 5.03 7.73 -0.60
N VAL A 58 3.93 7.03 -0.86
CA VAL A 58 3.89 5.75 -1.57
C VAL A 58 2.70 5.72 -2.53
N ALA A 59 2.66 4.71 -3.39
CA ALA A 59 1.51 4.41 -4.24
C ALA A 59 0.98 3.01 -3.91
N LEU A 60 -0.34 2.86 -3.75
CA LEU A 60 -0.96 1.62 -3.30
C LEU A 60 -2.02 1.16 -4.31
N ARG A 61 -2.03 -0.15 -4.63
CA ARG A 61 -3.25 -0.78 -5.18
C ARG A 61 -4.08 -1.26 -3.99
N VAL A 62 -5.28 -0.72 -3.83
CA VAL A 62 -6.13 -0.91 -2.64
C VAL A 62 -7.35 -1.75 -2.99
N VAL A 63 -7.69 -2.72 -2.14
CA VAL A 63 -8.92 -3.52 -2.24
C VAL A 63 -9.74 -3.41 -0.96
N GLU A 64 -11.05 -3.61 -1.09
CA GLU A 64 -11.94 -3.78 0.05
C GLU A 64 -11.95 -5.23 0.53
N GLY A 65 -11.44 -5.46 1.74
CA GLY A 65 -11.47 -6.77 2.38
C GLY A 65 -12.52 -6.83 3.49
N LYS A 66 -12.71 -8.03 4.05
CA LYS A 66 -13.64 -8.28 5.18
C LYS A 66 -13.33 -7.46 6.45
N ARG A 67 -12.12 -6.91 6.55
CA ARG A 67 -11.63 -6.14 7.71
C ARG A 67 -11.35 -4.67 7.35
N GLY A 68 -11.95 -4.18 6.27
CA GLY A 68 -11.67 -2.85 5.72
C GLY A 68 -10.66 -2.89 4.58
N ARG A 69 -10.13 -1.72 4.22
CA ARG A 69 -9.25 -1.56 3.07
C ARG A 69 -7.85 -2.13 3.35
N MET A 70 -7.29 -2.83 2.37
CA MET A 70 -5.95 -3.38 2.45
C MET A 70 -5.16 -3.12 1.16
N ALA A 71 -3.85 -2.91 1.31
CA ALA A 71 -2.96 -2.81 0.16
C ALA A 71 -2.66 -4.21 -0.39
N MET A 72 -2.75 -4.36 -1.72
CA MET A 72 -2.33 -5.55 -2.45
C MET A 72 -0.96 -5.37 -3.11
N GLN A 73 -0.54 -4.12 -3.30
CA GLN A 73 0.77 -3.74 -3.82
C GLN A 73 1.21 -2.40 -3.21
N VAL A 74 2.51 -2.24 -2.96
CA VAL A 74 3.10 -0.97 -2.52
C VAL A 74 4.21 -0.59 -3.51
N ASN A 75 4.15 0.59 -4.09
CA ASN A 75 5.22 1.13 -4.91
C ASN A 75 5.74 2.45 -4.35
N SER A 76 6.91 2.90 -4.82
CA SER A 76 7.35 4.27 -4.59
C SER A 76 6.33 5.26 -5.15
N TRP A 77 6.25 6.44 -4.55
CA TRP A 77 5.39 7.53 -5.01
C TRP A 77 5.48 7.78 -6.53
N GLU A 78 6.70 7.74 -7.08
CA GLU A 78 6.95 7.98 -8.51
C GLU A 78 6.33 6.94 -9.43
N ALA A 79 6.06 5.72 -8.94
CA ALA A 79 5.44 4.69 -9.75
C ALA A 79 3.99 5.04 -10.14
N ALA A 80 3.27 5.82 -9.31
CA ALA A 80 1.95 6.33 -9.67
C ALA A 80 2.00 7.28 -10.89
N LEU A 81 3.15 7.87 -11.19
CA LEU A 81 3.32 8.76 -12.33
C LEU A 81 3.55 7.99 -13.65
N LYS A 82 3.88 6.69 -13.59
CA LYS A 82 4.23 5.86 -14.76
C LYS A 82 3.10 4.98 -15.28
N ASP A 83 2.01 4.79 -14.52
CA ASP A 83 0.85 3.96 -14.93
C ASP A 83 -0.02 4.66 -16.02
N HIS A 84 0.40 5.82 -16.52
CA HIS A 84 -0.32 6.66 -17.50
C HIS A 84 0.27 6.66 -18.93
N ASP A 85 1.34 5.89 -19.20
CA ASP A 85 1.94 5.73 -20.54
C ASP A 85 1.57 4.40 -21.22
#